data_AF-U7QVY7-F1
#
_entry.id   AF-U7QVY7-F1
#
_cell.length_a   1.000
_cell.length_b   1.000
_cell.length_c   1.000
_cell.angle_alpha   90.00
_cell.angle_beta   90.00
_cell.angle_gamma   90.00
#
_symmetry.space_group_name_H-M   'P 1'
#
loop_
_entity.id
_entity.type
_entity.pdbx_description
1 polymer ?
#
loop_
_entity_poly.entity_id
_entity_poly.type
_entity_poly.pdbx_seq_one_letter_code
_entity_poly.pdbx_strand_id
1 'polypeptide(L)'
;MDNKPSQTMDLALNNRMTEDETLEKAYDIFLELASSNLDPADILLFSLQFEIRGGAELLAPSEDWLEHVEFDLNPDFFAEVIIGLAESEDAEINDIFARILICREKSHQIYHILWKE
;
A
#
# COMPACT_ATOMS: atom_id res chain seq x y z
N MET A 1 -27.42 22.82 24.70
CA MET A 1 -27.51 22.30 23.32
C MET A 1 -26.24 21.51 23.12
N ASP A 2 -26.33 20.28 23.60
CA ASP A 2 -25.23 19.49 24.10
C ASP A 2 -24.65 18.68 22.94
N ASN A 3 -23.33 18.68 22.90
CA ASN A 3 -22.45 17.94 22.01
C ASN A 3 -22.98 16.53 21.73
N LYS A 4 -23.25 16.24 20.46
CA LYS A 4 -22.97 14.91 19.92
C LYS A 4 -21.57 14.97 19.33
N PRO A 5 -20.54 14.36 19.94
CA PRO A 5 -19.38 13.98 19.16
C PRO A 5 -19.86 12.89 18.20
N SER A 6 -20.12 13.27 16.96
CA SER A 6 -20.06 12.30 15.87
C SER A 6 -18.69 11.64 16.00
N GLN A 7 -18.64 10.33 16.24
CA GLN A 7 -17.42 9.55 16.03
C GLN A 7 -17.15 9.53 14.52
N THR A 8 -16.84 10.69 13.95
CA THR A 8 -16.09 10.77 12.71
C THR A 8 -14.65 10.66 13.18
N MET A 9 -13.92 9.63 12.74
CA MET A 9 -12.48 9.61 12.95
C MET A 9 -11.95 10.95 12.44
N ASP A 10 -11.50 11.83 13.34
CA ASP A 10 -10.99 13.17 13.02
C ASP A 10 -9.61 13.01 12.36
N LEU A 11 -9.61 12.45 11.14
CA LEU A 11 -8.43 12.34 10.31
C LEU A 11 -8.06 13.76 9.88
N ALA A 12 -6.99 14.30 10.47
CA ALA A 12 -6.54 15.64 10.15
C ALA A 12 -5.76 15.61 8.82
N LEU A 13 -6.31 16.20 7.75
CA LEU A 13 -5.63 16.32 6.44
C LEU A 13 -4.23 16.95 6.57
N ASN A 14 -4.04 17.83 7.55
CA ASN A 14 -2.78 18.49 7.88
C ASN A 14 -1.74 17.60 8.59
N ASN A 15 -2.07 16.36 8.95
CA ASN A 15 -1.17 15.38 9.57
C ASN A 15 -0.97 14.12 8.72
N ARG A 16 -1.33 14.17 7.43
CA ARG A 16 -1.10 13.05 6.52
C ARG A 16 0.36 12.99 6.04
N MET A 17 0.85 11.77 5.85
CA MET A 17 2.09 11.43 5.19
C MET A 17 2.01 11.87 3.72
N THR A 18 3.13 12.37 3.21
CA THR A 18 3.28 12.62 1.78
C THR A 18 3.23 11.30 1.00
N GLU A 19 3.05 11.38 -0.31
CA GLU A 19 3.06 10.20 -1.18
C GLU A 19 4.40 9.46 -1.04
N ASP A 20 5.52 10.19 -1.04
CA ASP A 20 6.86 9.62 -0.79
C ASP A 20 6.95 8.89 0.55
N GLU A 21 6.56 9.54 1.66
CA GLU A 21 6.61 8.91 3.00
C GLU A 21 5.76 7.62 3.04
N THR A 22 4.64 7.61 2.30
CA THR A 22 3.72 6.48 2.22
C THR A 22 4.32 5.33 1.40
N LEU A 23 4.93 5.66 0.25
CA LEU A 23 5.65 4.72 -0.60
C LEU A 23 6.84 4.09 0.11
N GLU A 24 7.71 4.90 0.72
CA GLU A 24 8.88 4.43 1.47
C GLU A 24 8.46 3.42 2.54
N LYS A 25 7.39 3.74 3.28
CA LYS A 25 6.88 2.88 4.34
C LYS A 25 6.24 1.60 3.83
N ALA A 26 5.44 1.67 2.75
CA ALA A 26 4.88 0.46 2.13
C ALA A 26 5.99 -0.45 1.61
N TYR A 27 7.05 0.12 1.04
CA TYR A 27 8.20 -0.60 0.55
C TYR A 27 9.00 -1.28 1.68
N ASP A 28 9.21 -0.61 2.81
CA ASP A 28 9.83 -1.20 4.00
C ASP A 28 9.04 -2.40 4.53
N ILE A 29 7.72 -2.24 4.69
CA ILE A 29 6.80 -3.32 5.12
C ILE A 29 6.83 -4.50 4.14
N PHE A 30 6.85 -4.21 2.84
CA PHE A 30 6.96 -5.24 1.81
C PHE A 30 8.24 -6.05 1.96
N LEU A 31 9.40 -5.41 2.06
CA LEU A 31 10.68 -6.12 2.16
C LEU A 31 10.77 -7.00 3.40
N GLU A 32 10.28 -6.49 4.55
CA GLU A 32 10.23 -7.23 5.80
C GLU A 32 9.40 -8.52 5.65
N LEU A 33 8.21 -8.40 5.07
CA LEU A 33 7.25 -9.50 5.00
C LEU A 33 7.41 -10.40 3.76
N ALA A 34 7.97 -9.89 2.67
CA ALA A 34 8.12 -10.58 1.39
C ALA A 34 8.88 -11.88 1.59
N SER A 35 10.01 -11.80 2.32
CA SER A 35 10.86 -12.94 2.72
C SER A 35 10.12 -14.15 3.28
N SER A 36 8.98 -13.92 3.93
CA SER A 36 8.21 -14.94 4.65
C SER A 36 6.85 -15.26 4.02
N ASN A 37 6.35 -14.43 3.11
CA ASN A 37 5.03 -14.59 2.51
C ASN A 37 5.07 -14.92 1.01
N LEU A 38 6.10 -14.48 0.27
CA LEU A 38 6.27 -14.83 -1.14
C LEU A 38 7.00 -16.16 -1.31
N ASP A 39 6.74 -16.83 -2.43
CA ASP A 39 7.49 -18.02 -2.80
C ASP A 39 8.97 -17.67 -3.03
N PRO A 40 9.93 -18.54 -2.63
CA PRO A 40 11.34 -18.32 -2.90
C PRO A 40 11.67 -18.03 -4.36
N ALA A 41 10.90 -18.54 -5.33
CA ALA A 41 11.06 -18.21 -6.74
C ALA A 41 10.71 -16.74 -7.03
N ASP A 42 9.61 -16.23 -6.47
CA ASP A 42 9.17 -14.85 -6.62
C ASP A 42 10.15 -13.87 -5.96
N ILE A 43 10.66 -14.19 -4.76
CA ILE A 43 11.67 -13.35 -4.09
C ILE A 43 12.97 -13.30 -4.88
N LEU A 44 13.40 -14.44 -5.43
CA LEU A 44 14.58 -14.49 -6.28
C LEU A 44 14.35 -13.67 -7.55
N LEU A 45 13.19 -13.83 -8.19
CA LEU A 45 12.82 -13.09 -9.39
C LEU A 45 12.80 -11.58 -9.16
N PHE A 46 12.15 -11.16 -8.07
CA PHE A 46 12.13 -9.79 -7.60
C PHE A 46 13.55 -9.29 -7.39
N SER A 47 14.36 -9.95 -6.57
CA SER A 47 15.74 -9.51 -6.28
C SER A 47 16.62 -9.37 -7.55
N LEU A 48 16.43 -10.23 -8.55
CA LEU A 48 17.18 -10.20 -9.81
C LEU A 48 16.70 -9.14 -10.80
N GLN A 49 15.39 -8.91 -10.89
CA GLN A 49 14.81 -8.00 -11.89
C GLN A 49 14.43 -6.63 -11.32
N PHE A 50 14.37 -6.47 -10.00
CA PHE A 50 13.89 -5.25 -9.36
C PHE A 50 14.73 -4.03 -9.73
N GLU A 51 16.06 -4.16 -9.85
CA GLU A 51 16.91 -3.02 -10.25
C GLU A 51 16.64 -2.49 -11.66
N ILE A 52 16.00 -3.28 -12.53
CA ILE A 52 15.78 -2.95 -13.94
C ILE A 52 14.29 -2.75 -14.25
N ARG A 53 13.41 -3.48 -13.58
CA ARG A 53 11.97 -3.56 -13.87
C ARG A 53 11.11 -3.41 -12.63
N GLY A 54 11.74 -3.30 -11.46
CA GLY A 54 11.06 -3.11 -10.19
C GLY A 54 10.36 -1.78 -10.16
N GLY A 55 9.07 -1.82 -9.84
CA GLY A 55 8.24 -0.65 -9.69
C GLY A 55 7.40 -0.75 -8.43
N ALA A 56 7.16 0.41 -7.82
CA ALA A 56 6.13 0.59 -6.81
C ALA A 56 5.24 1.75 -7.26
N GLU A 57 3.96 1.47 -7.46
CA GLU A 57 2.97 2.45 -7.92
C GLU A 57 2.03 2.77 -6.77
N LEU A 58 1.87 4.07 -6.46
CA LEU A 58 0.88 4.54 -5.48
C LEU A 58 -0.42 4.89 -6.21
N LEU A 59 -1.48 4.19 -5.84
CA LEU A 59 -2.81 4.28 -6.41
C LEU A 59 -3.85 4.59 -5.33
N ALA A 60 -5.02 5.03 -5.78
CA ALA A 60 -6.16 5.18 -4.90
C ALA A 60 -6.66 3.78 -4.47
N PRO A 61 -7.09 3.60 -3.21
CA PRO A 61 -7.61 2.34 -2.74
C PRO A 61 -8.84 1.94 -3.56
N SER A 62 -8.79 0.75 -4.16
CA SER A 62 -9.92 0.21 -4.93
C SER A 62 -11.08 -0.19 -4.00
N GLU A 63 -12.31 -0.16 -4.54
CA GLU A 63 -13.53 -0.54 -3.79
C GLU A 63 -13.49 -1.98 -3.30
N ASP A 64 -12.71 -2.85 -3.97
CA ASP A 64 -12.45 -4.24 -3.56
C ASP A 64 -11.94 -4.34 -2.11
N TRP A 65 -11.14 -3.37 -1.67
CA TRP A 65 -10.67 -3.34 -0.29
C TRP A 65 -11.78 -3.14 0.74
N LEU A 66 -12.89 -2.49 0.38
CA LEU A 66 -14.04 -2.33 1.29
C LEU A 66 -14.66 -3.68 1.67
N GLU A 67 -14.45 -4.73 0.87
CA GLU A 67 -14.86 -6.09 1.24
C GLU A 67 -13.87 -6.75 2.21
N HIS A 68 -12.62 -6.31 2.20
CA HIS A 68 -11.54 -6.79 3.07
C HIS A 68 -11.43 -6.02 4.39
N VAL A 69 -11.84 -4.74 4.42
CA VAL A 69 -11.75 -3.88 5.60
C VAL A 69 -13.12 -3.48 6.12
N GLU A 70 -13.29 -3.51 7.45
CA GLU A 70 -14.56 -3.15 8.10
C GLU A 70 -14.72 -1.63 8.34
N PHE A 71 -13.98 -0.79 7.62
CA PHE A 71 -13.96 0.67 7.82
C PHE A 71 -14.06 1.46 6.51
N ASP A 72 -14.49 2.72 6.59
CA ASP A 72 -14.57 3.63 5.45
C ASP A 72 -13.19 3.94 4.87
N LEU A 73 -12.94 3.43 3.66
CA LEU A 73 -11.78 3.78 2.86
C LEU A 73 -11.95 5.14 2.21
N ASN A 74 -11.38 6.15 2.85
CA ASN A 74 -11.26 7.48 2.25
C ASN A 74 -10.00 7.56 1.38
N PRO A 75 -10.10 7.77 0.05
CA PRO A 75 -8.95 7.92 -0.83
C PRO A 75 -8.07 9.14 -0.50
N ASP A 76 -8.58 10.10 0.29
CA ASP A 76 -7.82 11.21 0.84
C ASP A 76 -6.82 10.81 1.93
N PHE A 77 -7.06 9.68 2.60
CA PHE A 77 -6.29 9.19 3.75
C PHE A 77 -5.70 7.80 3.55
N PHE A 78 -6.28 6.96 2.71
CA PHE A 78 -5.77 5.64 2.39
C PHE A 78 -5.19 5.66 1.00
N ALA A 79 -4.04 5.00 0.84
CA ALA A 79 -3.41 4.78 -0.45
C ALA A 79 -3.12 3.30 -0.59
N GLU A 80 -3.28 2.80 -1.81
CA GLU A 80 -2.81 1.47 -2.20
C GLU A 80 -1.44 1.63 -2.86
N VAL A 81 -0.47 0.84 -2.43
CA VAL A 81 0.84 0.76 -3.06
C VAL A 81 0.97 -0.63 -3.65
N ILE A 82 1.13 -0.68 -4.97
CA ILE A 82 1.30 -1.93 -5.71
C ILE A 82 2.78 -2.11 -5.99
N ILE A 83 3.34 -3.24 -5.57
CA ILE A 83 4.75 -3.57 -5.74
C ILE A 83 4.86 -4.76 -6.68
N GLY A 84 5.65 -4.57 -7.74
CA GLY A 84 5.65 -5.48 -8.87
C GLY A 84 6.87 -5.34 -9.77
N LEU A 85 6.86 -6.15 -10.84
CA LEU A 85 7.75 -6.01 -11.98
C LEU A 85 6.94 -5.57 -13.21
N ALA A 86 7.45 -4.56 -13.90
CA ALA A 86 6.96 -4.16 -15.21
C ALA A 86 7.69 -4.93 -16.32
N GLU A 87 7.13 -4.94 -17.54
CA GLU A 87 7.85 -5.50 -18.69
C GLU A 87 9.11 -4.67 -19.05
N SER A 88 9.10 -3.38 -18.73
CA SER A 88 10.15 -2.40 -19.02
C SER A 88 10.04 -1.20 -18.06
N GLU A 89 11.08 -0.38 -17.95
CA GLU A 89 11.12 0.79 -17.05
C GLU A 89 9.98 1.79 -17.26
N ASP A 90 9.51 1.95 -18.50
CA ASP A 90 8.39 2.83 -18.87
C ASP A 90 7.04 2.10 -19.02
N ALA A 91 6.98 0.81 -18.70
CA ALA A 91 5.75 0.02 -18.81
C ALA A 91 5.01 -0.06 -17.48
N GLU A 92 3.69 -0.28 -17.54
CA GLU A 92 2.88 -0.52 -16.35
C GLU A 92 3.32 -1.81 -15.63
N ILE A 93 3.13 -1.86 -14.32
CA ILE A 93 3.39 -3.06 -13.53
C ILE A 93 2.40 -4.14 -13.98
N ASN A 94 2.90 -5.13 -14.71
CA ASN A 94 2.10 -6.26 -15.20
C ASN A 94 2.17 -7.45 -14.24
N ASP A 95 3.29 -7.64 -13.54
CA ASP A 95 3.46 -8.73 -12.58
C ASP A 95 3.48 -8.17 -11.16
N ILE A 96 2.33 -8.26 -10.47
CA ILE A 96 2.14 -7.72 -9.13
C ILE A 96 2.51 -8.80 -8.11
N PHE A 97 3.50 -8.52 -7.25
CA PHE A 97 3.88 -9.42 -6.14
C PHE A 97 3.05 -9.15 -4.89
N ALA A 98 2.79 -7.88 -4.58
CA ALA A 98 2.01 -7.50 -3.43
C ALA A 98 1.25 -6.19 -3.65
N ARG A 99 0.10 -6.07 -2.99
CA ARG A 99 -0.71 -4.86 -2.90
C ARG A 99 -0.81 -4.45 -1.44
N ILE A 100 -0.43 -3.23 -1.13
CA ILE A 100 -0.29 -2.73 0.24
C ILE A 100 -1.22 -1.55 0.41
N LEU A 101 -2.29 -1.75 1.17
CA LEU A 101 -3.15 -0.68 1.60
C LEU A 101 -2.56 -0.04 2.85
N ILE A 102 -2.23 1.25 2.81
CA ILE A 102 -1.66 1.97 3.94
C ILE A 102 -2.43 3.26 4.22
N CYS A 103 -2.67 3.52 5.49
CA CYS A 103 -3.20 4.80 5.94
C CYS A 103 -2.08 5.85 5.96
N ARG A 104 -2.27 6.94 5.23
CA ARG A 104 -1.43 8.13 5.21
C ARG A 104 -1.51 8.89 6.54
N GLU A 105 -2.40 8.56 7.45
CA GLU A 105 -2.57 9.33 8.68
C GLU A 105 -1.48 8.96 9.72
N LYS A 106 -0.69 9.93 10.20
CA LYS A 106 0.49 9.65 11.04
C LYS A 106 0.15 9.12 12.44
N SER A 107 -1.03 9.41 12.97
CA SER A 107 -1.53 8.95 14.28
C SER A 107 -2.19 7.57 14.20
N HIS A 108 -2.72 7.16 13.04
CA HIS A 108 -3.26 5.82 12.81
C HIS A 108 -2.47 5.07 11.74
N GLN A 109 -1.50 4.26 12.19
CA GLN A 109 -0.72 3.40 11.31
C GLN A 109 -1.46 2.08 11.04
N ILE A 110 -2.47 2.12 10.18
CA ILE A 110 -3.16 0.93 9.66
C ILE A 110 -2.53 0.56 8.32
N TYR A 111 -2.16 -0.70 8.16
CA TYR A 111 -1.69 -1.25 6.89
C TYR A 111 -2.23 -2.66 6.67
N HIS A 112 -2.54 -3.02 5.42
CA HIS A 112 -2.91 -4.35 4.98
C HIS A 112 -2.11 -4.71 3.74
N ILE A 113 -1.74 -5.98 3.63
CA ILE A 113 -0.95 -6.49 2.51
C ILE A 113 -1.65 -7.71 1.94
N LEU A 114 -1.83 -7.70 0.62
CA LEU A 114 -2.31 -8.81 -0.17
C LEU A 114 -1.17 -9.29 -1.04
N TRP A 115 -0.79 -10.56 -0.89
CA TRP A 115 0.27 -11.19 -1.66
C TRP A 115 -0.31 -11.86 -2.91
N LYS A 116 0.53 -12.01 -3.94
CA LYS A 116 0.26 -12.88 -5.08
C LYS A 116 0.12 -14.33 -4.59
N GLU A 117 -0.99 -14.98 -4.92
CA GLU A 117 -1.29 -16.39 -4.62
C GLU A 117 -0.90 -17.33 -5.77
#